data_AF-A0A1H7XXC6-F1
#
_entry.id   AF-A0A1H7XXC6-F1
#
_cell.length_a   1.000
_cell.length_b   1.000
_cell.length_c   1.000
_cell.angle_alpha   90.00
_cell.angle_beta   90.00
_cell.angle_gamma   90.00
#
_symmetry.space_group_name_H-M   'P 1'
#
loop_
_entity.id
_entity.type
_entity.pdbx_description
1 polymer ?
#
loop_
_entity_poly.entity_id
_entity_poly.type
_entity_poly.pdbx_seq_one_letter_code
_entity_poly.pdbx_strand_id
1 'polypeptide(L)'
;MPISHHKDELPHWVSGAECRLNEFDIDVEGLSVGRIILNILLIDHFGKVLSCREFCDLTLMDEEQYKRLVGKKRKGGFSEANVLLRVSFGLGFSYEEALILFWYNGIPAQSRAYDPLNKILFRLDDIVNWSAEKRLDELERCCEEYGYKLRERKMTKGIRR
;
A
#
# COMPACT_ATOMS: atom_id res chain seq x y z
N MET A 1 -5.09 22.96 29.48
CA MET A 1 -5.14 21.48 29.47
C MET A 1 -4.27 21.01 28.32
N PRO A 2 -3.25 20.16 28.53
CA PRO A 2 -2.48 19.62 27.42
C PRO A 2 -3.39 18.65 26.66
N ILE A 3 -3.52 18.88 25.36
CA ILE A 3 -4.20 17.97 24.43
C ILE A 3 -3.31 16.72 24.39
N SER A 4 -3.74 15.62 25.02
CA SER A 4 -3.06 14.34 24.84
C SER A 4 -3.16 13.99 23.37
N HIS A 5 -2.00 13.93 22.71
CA HIS A 5 -1.87 13.34 21.40
C HIS A 5 -2.14 11.84 21.54
N HIS A 6 -3.40 11.44 21.50
CA HIS A 6 -3.76 10.11 21.04
C HIS A 6 -3.36 10.06 19.56
N LYS A 7 -2.06 9.84 19.31
CA LYS A 7 -1.59 9.29 18.05
C LYS A 7 -2.38 8.00 17.90
N ASP A 8 -3.10 7.86 16.79
CA ASP A 8 -3.88 6.69 16.44
C ASP A 8 -3.03 5.41 16.64
N GLU A 9 -3.10 4.76 17.80
CA GLU A 9 -2.27 3.59 18.06
C GLU A 9 -2.71 2.48 17.11
N LEU A 10 -1.75 1.83 16.43
CA LEU A 10 -2.03 0.64 15.64
C LEU A 10 -2.74 -0.37 16.56
N PRO A 11 -3.80 -1.07 16.08
CA PRO A 11 -4.48 -2.06 16.91
C PRO A 11 -3.50 -3.10 17.43
N HIS A 12 -3.63 -3.46 18.71
CA HIS A 12 -2.76 -4.40 19.42
C HIS A 12 -2.57 -5.78 18.73
N TRP A 13 -3.48 -6.20 17.84
CA TRP A 13 -3.36 -7.44 17.07
C TRP A 13 -2.43 -7.34 15.85
N VAL A 14 -2.00 -6.13 15.45
CA VAL A 14 -0.93 -5.88 14.46
C VAL A 14 0.46 -6.34 14.98
N SER A 15 0.53 -6.77 16.25
CA SER A 15 1.74 -7.19 16.95
C SER A 15 2.57 -8.27 16.25
N GLY A 16 1.98 -9.18 15.48
CA GLY A 16 2.73 -10.25 14.80
C GLY A 16 3.66 -9.77 13.69
N ALA A 17 3.32 -8.65 13.04
CA ALA A 17 4.15 -8.04 12.01
C ALA A 17 5.03 -6.92 12.57
N GLU A 18 4.58 -6.18 13.58
CA GLU A 18 5.43 -5.25 14.34
C GLU A 18 6.59 -5.97 15.05
N CYS A 19 6.35 -7.16 15.63
CA CYS A 19 7.38 -7.94 16.31
C CYS A 19 8.52 -8.30 15.35
N ARG A 20 8.18 -8.64 14.10
CA ARG A 20 9.16 -8.92 13.04
C ARG A 20 9.88 -7.66 12.56
N LEU A 21 9.22 -6.49 12.60
CA LEU A 21 9.83 -5.20 12.23
C LEU A 21 10.87 -4.72 13.24
N ASN A 22 10.67 -5.02 14.52
CA ASN A 22 11.60 -4.65 15.61
C ASN A 22 12.87 -5.52 15.65
N GLU A 23 12.88 -6.68 14.98
CA GLU A 23 14.08 -7.54 14.86
C GLU A 23 15.06 -7.04 13.80
N PHE A 24 14.62 -6.16 12.90
CA PHE A 24 15.50 -5.50 11.95
C PHE A 24 16.03 -4.21 12.59
N ASP A 25 17.31 -4.23 13.00
CA ASP A 25 18.06 -3.06 13.46
C ASP A 25 18.32 -2.14 12.24
N ILE A 26 17.28 -1.42 11.80
CA ILE A 26 17.26 -0.67 10.54
C ILE A 26 17.76 0.75 10.79
N ASP A 27 19.08 0.91 10.69
CA ASP A 27 19.68 2.19 10.37
C ASP A 27 20.15 2.15 8.90
N VAL A 28 19.25 2.48 7.97
CA VAL A 28 19.54 2.44 6.53
C VAL A 28 19.38 3.83 5.93
N GLU A 29 20.51 4.54 5.84
CA GLU A 29 20.61 5.88 5.26
C GLU A 29 19.86 6.01 3.92
N GLY A 30 18.75 6.73 3.93
CA GLY A 30 18.04 7.18 2.74
C GLY A 30 16.84 6.33 2.29
N LEU A 31 16.46 5.28 3.02
CA LEU A 31 15.20 4.54 2.79
C LEU A 31 14.07 5.05 3.72
N SER A 32 12.83 5.07 3.24
CA SER A 32 11.66 5.28 4.10
C SER A 32 11.28 3.97 4.80
N VAL A 33 10.79 4.04 6.04
CA VAL A 33 10.32 2.87 6.80
C VAL A 33 9.26 2.08 6.03
N GLY A 34 8.31 2.76 5.36
CA GLY A 34 7.32 2.12 4.50
C GLY A 34 7.91 1.29 3.35
N ARG A 35 9.10 1.64 2.83
CA ARG A 35 9.78 0.84 1.79
C ARG A 35 10.40 -0.43 2.35
N ILE A 36 10.94 -0.36 3.57
CA ILE A 36 11.50 -1.54 4.23
C ILE A 36 10.39 -2.54 4.55
N ILE A 37 9.25 -2.05 5.05
CA ILE A 37 8.04 -2.86 5.26
C ILE A 37 7.59 -3.52 3.97
N LEU A 38 7.51 -2.77 2.87
CA LEU A 38 7.14 -3.36 1.58
C LEU A 38 8.09 -4.51 1.19
N ASN A 39 9.40 -4.34 1.37
CA ASN A 39 10.37 -5.40 1.07
C ASN A 39 10.19 -6.63 1.98
N ILE A 40 9.94 -6.42 3.27
CA ILE A 40 9.69 -7.51 4.23
C ILE A 40 8.43 -8.28 3.80
N LEU A 41 7.33 -7.57 3.51
CA LEU A 41 6.08 -8.17 3.04
C LEU A 41 6.28 -8.94 1.73
N LEU A 42 7.07 -8.42 0.78
CA LEU A 42 7.38 -9.11 -0.46
C LEU A 42 8.15 -10.42 -0.22
N ILE A 43 9.12 -10.41 0.69
CA ILE A 43 9.90 -11.61 1.02
C ILE A 43 9.01 -12.65 1.72
N ASP A 44 8.18 -12.24 2.67
CA ASP A 44 7.26 -13.13 3.40
C ASP A 44 6.22 -13.74 2.45
N HIS A 45 5.65 -12.93 1.56
CA HIS A 45 4.58 -13.35 0.65
C HIS A 45 5.06 -14.20 -0.53
N PHE A 46 6.22 -13.89 -1.12
CA PHE A 46 6.70 -14.57 -2.34
C PHE A 46 7.92 -15.46 -2.12
N GLY A 47 8.56 -15.42 -0.95
CA GLY A 47 9.83 -16.10 -0.69
C GLY A 47 11.00 -15.58 -1.53
N LYS A 48 10.81 -14.48 -2.27
CA LYS A 48 11.80 -13.88 -3.17
C LYS A 48 11.56 -12.39 -3.35
N VAL A 49 12.60 -11.68 -3.80
CA VAL A 49 12.45 -10.31 -4.30
C VAL A 49 11.87 -10.36 -5.72
N LEU A 50 10.73 -9.71 -5.94
CA LEU A 50 10.15 -9.57 -7.27
C LEU A 50 11.02 -8.68 -8.15
N SER A 51 11.14 -9.02 -9.43
CA SER A 51 11.68 -8.09 -10.42
C SER A 51 10.75 -6.89 -10.60
N CYS A 52 11.29 -5.76 -11.06
CA CYS A 52 10.50 -4.56 -11.39
C CYS A 52 9.32 -4.91 -12.33
N ARG A 53 9.55 -5.79 -13.31
CA ARG A 53 8.54 -6.22 -14.27
C ARG A 53 7.44 -7.05 -13.60
N GLU A 54 7.80 -8.08 -12.84
CA GLU A 54 6.81 -8.91 -12.11
C GLU A 54 5.95 -8.04 -11.18
N PHE A 55 6.58 -7.10 -10.46
CA PHE A 55 5.86 -6.17 -9.59
C PHE A 55 4.87 -5.31 -10.37
N CYS A 56 5.31 -4.71 -11.48
CA CYS A 56 4.46 -3.86 -12.33
C CYS A 56 3.32 -4.66 -12.96
N ASP A 57 3.58 -5.88 -13.41
CA ASP A 57 2.57 -6.77 -13.99
C ASP A 57 1.48 -7.14 -12.97
N LEU A 58 1.86 -7.41 -11.72
CA LEU A 58 0.91 -7.76 -10.65
C LEU A 58 0.11 -6.57 -10.12
N THR A 59 0.66 -5.36 -10.16
CA THR A 59 0.05 -4.16 -9.54
C THR A 59 -0.56 -3.21 -10.55
N LEU A 60 -0.42 -3.49 -11.85
CA LEU A 60 -0.77 -2.59 -12.96
C LEU A 60 -0.21 -1.17 -12.76
N MET A 61 0.99 -1.10 -12.19
CA MET A 61 1.75 0.12 -12.03
C MET A 61 2.73 0.26 -13.17
N ASP A 62 3.02 1.51 -13.57
CA ASP A 62 4.13 1.77 -14.48
C ASP A 62 5.48 1.79 -13.72
N GLU A 63 6.58 1.67 -14.48
CA GLU A 63 7.92 1.69 -13.91
C GLU A 63 8.23 3.00 -13.16
N GLU A 64 7.61 4.11 -13.54
CA GLU A 64 7.84 5.39 -12.89
C GLU A 64 7.20 5.41 -11.50
N GLN A 65 5.97 4.92 -11.38
CA GLN A 65 5.27 4.72 -10.12
C GLN A 65 6.02 3.74 -9.22
N TYR A 66 6.53 2.63 -9.77
CA TYR A 66 7.40 1.72 -9.04
C TYR A 66 8.66 2.43 -8.54
N LYS A 67 9.42 3.11 -9.41
CA LYS A 67 10.64 3.85 -9.04
C LYS A 67 10.38 4.93 -7.99
N ARG A 68 9.19 5.54 -7.98
CA ARG A 68 8.77 6.50 -6.95
C ARG A 68 8.47 5.80 -5.62
N LEU A 69 7.78 4.65 -5.64
CA LEU A 69 7.49 3.83 -4.47
C LEU A 69 8.77 3.27 -3.83
N VAL A 70 9.67 2.72 -4.63
CA VAL A 70 10.96 2.15 -4.19
C VAL A 70 12.12 3.16 -4.33
N GLY A 71 11.87 4.46 -4.42
CA GLY A 71 12.92 5.48 -4.56
C GLY A 71 13.57 5.87 -3.23
N LYS A 72 14.69 6.62 -3.27
CA LYS A 72 15.17 7.37 -2.10
C LYS A 72 14.34 8.66 -1.95
N LYS A 73 14.04 9.06 -0.70
CA LYS A 73 13.22 10.24 -0.35
C LYS A 73 13.51 11.45 -1.26
N ARG A 74 12.56 11.85 -2.12
CA ARG A 74 12.45 13.25 -2.56
C ARG A 74 11.57 13.96 -1.54
N LYS A 75 11.95 15.20 -1.16
CA LYS A 75 11.12 16.07 -0.31
C LYS A 75 9.73 16.18 -0.96
N GLY A 76 8.69 15.74 -0.26
CA GLY A 76 7.34 15.57 -0.80
C GLY A 76 7.01 14.08 -0.94
N GLY A 77 6.56 13.48 0.17
CA GLY A 77 6.26 12.05 0.27
C GLY A 77 5.33 11.56 -0.83
N PHE A 78 5.57 10.34 -1.30
CA PHE A 78 4.71 9.66 -2.24
C PHE A 78 3.45 9.18 -1.50
N SER A 79 2.57 10.14 -1.18
CA SER A 79 1.30 9.96 -0.51
C SER A 79 0.21 9.77 -1.56
N GLU A 80 0.21 8.64 -2.25
CA GLU A 80 -0.95 8.24 -3.03
C GLU A 80 -1.45 6.92 -2.49
N ALA A 81 -2.40 6.99 -1.55
CA ALA A 81 -3.15 5.84 -1.04
C ALA A 81 -3.64 4.91 -2.18
N ASN A 82 -3.87 5.48 -3.36
CA ASN A 82 -4.22 4.76 -4.60
C ASN A 82 -3.14 3.78 -5.06
N VAL A 83 -1.86 4.18 -4.94
CA VAL A 83 -0.75 3.30 -5.27
C VAL A 83 -0.66 2.19 -4.25
N LEU A 84 -0.75 2.50 -2.96
CA LEU A 84 -0.73 1.47 -1.93
C LEU A 84 -1.91 0.50 -2.05
N LEU A 85 -3.10 0.98 -2.46
CA LEU A 85 -4.24 0.11 -2.78
C LEU A 85 -3.90 -0.86 -3.92
N ARG A 86 -3.33 -0.37 -5.03
CA ARG A 86 -2.90 -1.22 -6.15
C ARG A 86 -1.84 -2.23 -5.74
N VAL A 87 -0.92 -1.83 -4.88
CA VAL A 87 0.11 -2.72 -4.33
C VAL A 87 -0.54 -3.82 -3.47
N SER A 88 -1.38 -3.45 -2.51
CA SER A 88 -2.04 -4.41 -1.62
C SER A 88 -2.91 -5.40 -2.38
N PHE A 89 -3.79 -4.92 -3.28
CA PHE A 89 -4.67 -5.80 -4.06
C PHE A 89 -3.90 -6.60 -5.12
N GLY A 90 -2.95 -5.96 -5.82
CA GLY A 90 -2.18 -6.60 -6.87
C GLY A 90 -1.31 -7.73 -6.35
N LEU A 91 -0.63 -7.50 -5.23
CA LEU A 91 0.23 -8.52 -4.60
C LEU A 91 -0.57 -9.54 -3.79
N GLY A 92 -1.78 -9.20 -3.34
CA GLY A 92 -2.60 -10.11 -2.54
C GLY A 92 -2.28 -10.06 -1.07
N PHE A 93 -1.96 -8.87 -0.56
CA PHE A 93 -1.78 -8.69 0.86
C PHE A 93 -3.09 -8.87 1.62
N SER A 94 -3.00 -9.36 2.85
CA SER A 94 -4.11 -9.35 3.79
C SER A 94 -4.46 -7.92 4.22
N TYR A 95 -5.61 -7.77 4.87
CA TYR A 95 -6.01 -6.53 5.49
C TYR A 95 -4.93 -6.00 6.46
N GLU A 96 -4.37 -6.88 7.28
CA GLU A 96 -3.37 -6.52 8.29
C GLU A 96 -2.07 -6.02 7.67
N GLU A 97 -1.57 -6.72 6.65
CA GLU A 97 -0.37 -6.36 5.90
C GLU A 97 -0.53 -5.01 5.21
N ALA A 98 -1.71 -4.77 4.62
CA ALA A 98 -2.04 -3.50 4.01
C ALA A 98 -2.11 -2.37 5.04
N LEU A 99 -2.73 -2.58 6.20
CA LEU A 99 -2.78 -1.57 7.26
C LEU A 99 -1.40 -1.10 7.70
N ILE A 100 -0.47 -2.03 7.89
CA ILE A 100 0.92 -1.73 8.27
C ILE A 100 1.59 -0.91 7.16
N LEU A 101 1.45 -1.36 5.91
CA LEU A 101 2.00 -0.64 4.78
C LEU A 101 1.48 0.81 4.72
N PHE A 102 0.18 1.02 4.93
CA PHE A 102 -0.43 2.36 4.90
C PHE A 102 0.03 3.23 6.08
N TRP A 103 0.06 2.68 7.29
CA TRP A 103 0.48 3.37 8.50
C TRP A 103 1.90 3.94 8.38
N TYR A 104 2.85 3.10 7.97
CA TYR A 104 4.25 3.51 7.83
C TYR A 104 4.55 4.32 6.56
N ASN A 105 3.54 4.52 5.70
CA ASN A 105 3.53 5.53 4.65
C ASN A 105 2.77 6.81 5.05
N GLY A 106 2.37 6.94 6.33
CA GLY A 106 1.73 8.14 6.88
C GLY A 106 0.25 8.28 6.56
N ILE A 107 -0.43 7.18 6.20
CA ILE A 107 -1.86 7.16 5.91
C ILE A 107 -2.59 6.41 7.04
N PRO A 108 -3.28 7.13 7.95
CA PRO A 108 -4.01 6.52 9.05
C PRO A 108 -5.36 5.97 8.54
N ALA A 109 -5.31 4.85 7.82
CA ALA A 109 -6.45 4.23 7.14
C ALA A 109 -7.61 3.85 8.09
N GLN A 110 -7.36 3.77 9.40
CA GLN A 110 -8.37 3.46 10.41
C GLN A 110 -9.08 4.69 10.99
N SER A 111 -8.59 5.90 10.72
CA SER A 111 -9.25 7.11 11.23
C SER A 111 -10.57 7.36 10.48
N ARG A 112 -11.56 7.99 11.15
CA ARG A 112 -12.88 8.26 10.55
C ARG A 112 -12.82 9.03 9.22
N ALA A 113 -11.78 9.83 9.02
CA ALA A 113 -11.56 10.55 7.77
C ALA A 113 -11.25 9.64 6.57
N TYR A 114 -10.88 8.37 6.83
CA TYR A 114 -10.49 7.37 5.85
C TYR A 114 -11.42 6.14 5.88
N ASP A 115 -12.64 6.27 6.41
CA ASP A 115 -13.64 5.19 6.48
C ASP A 115 -13.88 4.49 5.11
N PRO A 116 -13.98 5.20 3.97
CA PRO A 116 -14.07 4.55 2.65
C PRO A 116 -12.84 3.70 2.32
N LEU A 117 -11.64 4.17 2.67
CA LEU A 117 -10.40 3.44 2.44
C LEU A 117 -10.36 2.16 3.29
N ASN A 118 -10.75 2.25 4.57
CA ASN A 118 -10.79 1.09 5.45
C ASN A 118 -11.76 0.02 4.92
N LYS A 119 -12.95 0.42 4.48
CA LYS A 119 -13.95 -0.46 3.86
C LYS A 119 -13.44 -1.16 2.61
N ILE A 120 -12.64 -0.49 1.79
CA ILE A 120 -11.97 -1.09 0.64
C ILE A 120 -10.94 -2.13 1.12
N LEU A 121 -10.08 -1.78 2.08
CA LEU A 121 -9.04 -2.68 2.58
C LEU A 121 -9.60 -3.95 3.22
N PHE A 122 -10.75 -3.89 3.90
CA PHE A 122 -11.41 -5.06 4.48
C PHE A 122 -11.76 -6.15 3.45
N ARG A 123 -11.83 -5.82 2.15
CA ARG A 123 -12.12 -6.77 1.09
C ARG A 123 -10.94 -7.69 0.77
N LEU A 124 -9.72 -7.33 1.18
CA LEU A 124 -8.51 -8.08 0.86
C LEU A 124 -8.54 -9.53 1.36
N ASP A 125 -9.02 -9.76 2.58
CA ASP A 125 -9.04 -11.09 3.20
C ASP A 125 -9.99 -12.06 2.46
N ASP A 126 -11.08 -11.54 1.88
CA ASP A 126 -12.04 -12.34 1.10
C ASP A 126 -11.46 -12.80 -0.25
N ILE A 127 -10.50 -12.06 -0.79
CA ILE A 127 -10.03 -12.20 -2.18
C ILE A 127 -8.56 -12.59 -2.27
N VAL A 128 -7.89 -12.87 -1.14
CA VAL A 128 -6.44 -13.14 -1.07
C VAL A 128 -6.00 -14.22 -2.07
N ASN A 129 -6.81 -15.26 -2.26
CA ASN A 129 -6.53 -16.40 -3.16
C ASN A 129 -6.94 -16.17 -4.62
N TRP A 130 -7.49 -14.99 -4.96
CA TRP A 130 -7.85 -14.67 -6.34
C TRP A 130 -6.61 -14.31 -7.17
N SER A 131 -6.74 -14.40 -8.50
CA SER A 131 -5.70 -13.88 -9.39
C SER A 131 -5.55 -12.36 -9.23
N ALA A 132 -4.35 -11.84 -9.49
CA ALA A 132 -4.07 -10.41 -9.40
C ALA A 132 -5.07 -9.56 -10.23
N GLU A 133 -5.39 -10.02 -11.45
CA GLU A 133 -6.40 -9.39 -12.32
C GLU A 133 -7.76 -9.26 -11.61
N LYS A 134 -8.30 -10.36 -11.05
CA LYS A 134 -9.57 -10.35 -10.34
C LYS A 134 -9.54 -9.49 -9.07
N ARG A 135 -8.41 -9.45 -8.36
CA ARG A 135 -8.26 -8.58 -7.18
C ARG A 135 -8.28 -7.11 -7.60
N LEU A 136 -7.64 -6.75 -8.71
CA LEU A 136 -7.65 -5.38 -9.20
C LEU A 136 -9.01 -4.96 -9.76
N ASP A 137 -9.76 -5.86 -10.40
CA ASP A 137 -11.15 -5.62 -10.77
C ASP A 137 -12.02 -5.36 -9.53
N GLU A 138 -11.83 -6.16 -8.47
CA GLU A 138 -12.52 -5.97 -7.19
C GLU A 138 -12.14 -4.64 -6.54
N LEU A 139 -10.87 -4.21 -6.61
CA LEU A 139 -10.45 -2.90 -6.16
C LEU A 139 -11.22 -1.78 -6.86
N GLU A 140 -11.33 -1.85 -8.20
CA GLU A 140 -12.09 -0.85 -8.97
C GLU A 140 -13.56 -0.83 -8.55
N ARG A 141 -14.19 -2.02 -8.42
CA ARG A 141 -15.57 -2.16 -7.94
C ARG A 141 -15.77 -1.55 -6.56
N CYS A 142 -14.86 -1.81 -5.62
CA CYS A 142 -14.95 -1.27 -4.25
C CYS A 142 -14.73 0.25 -4.23
N CYS A 143 -13.81 0.76 -5.06
CA CYS A 143 -13.61 2.20 -5.19
C CYS A 143 -14.89 2.90 -5.67
N GLU A 144 -15.57 2.34 -6.66
CA GLU A 144 -16.86 2.87 -7.15
C GLU A 144 -17.94 2.79 -6.07
N GLU A 145 -18.09 1.62 -5.42
CA GLU A 145 -19.08 1.37 -4.37
C GLU A 145 -18.96 2.36 -3.21
N TYR A 146 -17.73 2.67 -2.78
CA TYR A 146 -17.47 3.57 -1.66
C TYR A 146 -17.16 5.02 -2.06
N GLY A 147 -17.34 5.37 -3.34
CA GLY A 147 -17.09 6.73 -3.86
C GLY A 147 -15.63 7.19 -3.71
N TYR A 148 -14.70 6.25 -3.63
CA TYR A 148 -13.28 6.51 -3.48
C TYR A 148 -12.63 6.72 -4.84
N LYS A 149 -12.06 7.90 -5.08
CA LYS A 149 -11.42 8.23 -6.37
C LYS A 149 -9.95 7.81 -6.37
N LEU A 150 -9.64 6.74 -7.09
CA LEU A 150 -8.31 6.51 -7.63
C LEU A 150 -8.00 7.69 -8.58
N ARG A 151 -7.25 8.70 -8.14
CA ARG A 151 -6.91 9.87 -8.98
C ARG A 151 -6.23 9.43 -10.28
N GLU A 152 -6.49 10.24 -11.30
CA GLU A 152 -6.70 9.90 -12.70
C GLU A 152 -5.51 9.26 -13.44
N ARG A 153 -5.82 8.26 -14.28
CA ARG A 153 -5.09 8.02 -15.53
C ARG A 153 -4.95 9.38 -16.23
N LYS A 154 -3.73 9.90 -16.35
CA LYS A 154 -3.46 10.85 -17.43
C LYS A 154 -3.68 10.08 -18.73
N MET A 155 -4.87 10.20 -19.31
CA MET A 155 -5.07 9.87 -20.71
C MET A 155 -4.06 10.72 -21.48
N THR A 156 -3.04 10.07 -22.03
CA THR A 156 -2.24 10.62 -23.11
C THR A 156 -3.23 11.05 -24.18
N LYS A 157 -3.47 12.36 -24.27
CA LYS A 157 -4.15 12.93 -25.42
C LYS A 157 -3.37 12.45 -26.63
N GLY A 158 -4.01 11.61 -27.43
CA GLY A 158 -3.50 11.23 -28.74
C GLY A 158 -3.10 12.50 -29.46
N ILE A 159 -1.81 12.62 -29.74
CA ILE A 159 -1.32 13.55 -30.75
C ILE A 159 -1.90 12.98 -32.05
N ARG A 160 -2.99 13.60 -32.51
CA ARG A 160 -3.48 13.41 -33.86
C ARG A 160 -2.34 13.79 -34.81
N ARG A 161 -2.15 12.92 -35.80
CA ARG A 161 -1.22 13.02 -36.93
C ARG A 161 -1.13 14.42 -37.51
#